data_AF-A0A1G4W476-F1
#
_entry.id   AF-A0A1G4W476-F1
#
_cell.length_a   1.000
_cell.length_b   1.000
_cell.length_c   1.000
_cell.angle_alpha   90.00
_cell.angle_beta   90.00
_cell.angle_gamma   90.00
#
_symmetry.space_group_name_H-M   'P 1'
#
loop_
_entity.id
_entity.type
_entity.pdbx_description
1 polymer ?
#
loop_
_entity_poly.entity_id
_entity_poly.type
_entity_poly.pdbx_seq_one_letter_code
_entity_poly.pdbx_strand_id
1 'polypeptide(L)'
;MRYGLSYGWLAARRRLGEMILPAITTATGAFLVVIVFGMSEGIRAQSASLGHADEISAAVVLIAVTVLLVGVVEVAVATTRTVAQRTRELGVLGANGIPRAPVVVALLVEPVIAALLGAVGGAVLAVIAGLVLGAVGFVPTGVAIGGLALGTAIAVAVSVVAALATSVVPTWNAASRPPIRSLSTG
;
A
#
# COMPACT_ATOMS: atom_id res chain seq x y z
N MET A 1 4.89 1.70 35.52
CA MET A 1 5.36 1.45 34.13
C MET A 1 4.86 0.12 33.52
N ARG A 2 4.69 -1.00 34.27
CA ARG A 2 4.24 -2.30 33.68
C ARG A 2 2.83 -2.31 33.07
N TYR A 3 1.89 -1.49 33.54
CA TYR A 3 0.52 -1.44 33.00
C TYR A 3 0.36 -0.56 31.74
N GLY A 4 1.26 0.39 31.49
CA GLY A 4 1.20 1.24 30.29
C GLY A 4 1.54 0.46 29.00
N LEU A 5 2.49 -0.46 29.10
CA LEU A 5 2.94 -1.30 27.98
C LEU A 5 1.85 -2.32 27.54
N SER A 6 1.10 -2.88 28.49
CA SER A 6 0.01 -3.82 28.18
C SER A 6 -1.16 -3.14 27.46
N TYR A 7 -1.52 -1.90 27.85
CA TYR A 7 -2.54 -1.13 27.14
C TYR A 7 -2.08 -0.68 25.75
N GLY A 8 -0.82 -0.24 25.62
CA GLY A 8 -0.22 0.10 24.31
C GLY A 8 -0.22 -1.08 23.34
N TRP A 9 0.13 -2.28 23.82
CA TRP A 9 0.14 -3.51 23.01
C TRP A 9 -1.25 -3.93 22.53
N LEU A 10 -2.27 -3.84 23.40
CA LEU A 10 -3.65 -4.19 23.04
C LEU A 10 -4.25 -3.20 22.02
N ALA A 11 -3.95 -1.90 22.18
CA ALA A 11 -4.36 -0.87 21.23
C ALA A 11 -3.66 -1.03 19.86
N ALA A 12 -2.36 -1.37 19.87
CA ALA A 12 -1.61 -1.67 18.66
C ALA A 12 -2.15 -2.92 17.94
N ARG A 13 -2.52 -3.97 18.67
CA ARG A 13 -3.02 -5.23 18.09
C ARG A 13 -4.33 -5.06 17.32
N ARG A 14 -5.25 -4.22 17.80
CA ARG A 14 -6.49 -3.92 17.06
C ARG A 14 -6.20 -3.16 15.77
N ARG A 15 -5.34 -2.13 15.82
CA ARG A 15 -4.93 -1.35 14.65
C ARG A 15 -4.19 -2.22 13.62
N LEU A 16 -3.32 -3.11 14.08
CA LEU A 16 -2.63 -4.07 13.21
C LEU A 16 -3.61 -4.96 12.46
N GLY A 17 -4.66 -5.45 13.11
CA GLY A 17 -5.71 -6.25 12.46
C GLY A 17 -6.35 -5.55 11.26
N GLU A 18 -6.60 -4.25 11.37
CA GLU A 18 -7.25 -3.45 10.33
C GLU A 18 -6.28 -3.05 9.20
N MET A 19 -4.98 -2.97 9.50
CA MET A 19 -3.93 -2.62 8.53
C MET A 19 -3.36 -3.81 7.76
N ILE A 20 -3.54 -5.04 8.24
CA ILE A 20 -2.97 -6.25 7.61
C ILE A 20 -3.49 -6.44 6.19
N LEU A 21 -4.81 -6.35 5.98
CA LEU A 21 -5.39 -6.67 4.68
C LEU A 21 -4.91 -5.68 3.58
N PRO A 22 -4.96 -4.35 3.78
CA PRO A 22 -4.40 -3.40 2.80
C PRO A 22 -2.90 -3.55 2.59
N ALA A 23 -2.14 -3.86 3.64
CA ALA A 23 -0.71 -4.08 3.52
C ALA A 23 -0.40 -5.30 2.66
N ILE A 24 -1.13 -6.41 2.83
CA ILE A 24 -0.96 -7.63 2.03
C ILE A 24 -1.34 -7.39 0.56
N THR A 25 -2.47 -6.74 0.27
CA THR A 25 -2.88 -6.47 -1.12
C THR A 25 -1.90 -5.53 -1.81
N THR A 26 -1.38 -4.52 -1.10
CA THR A 26 -0.31 -3.65 -1.60
C THR A 26 0.98 -4.43 -1.83
N ALA A 27 1.35 -5.35 -0.92
CA ALA A 27 2.52 -6.20 -1.06
C ALA A 27 2.45 -7.10 -2.29
N THR A 28 1.29 -7.68 -2.59
CA THR A 28 1.08 -8.49 -3.80
C THR A 28 1.33 -7.67 -5.06
N GLY A 29 0.78 -6.45 -5.13
CA GLY A 29 1.01 -5.57 -6.27
C GLY A 29 2.47 -5.12 -6.40
N ALA A 30 3.09 -4.74 -5.29
CA ALA A 30 4.49 -4.33 -5.27
C ALA A 30 5.42 -5.47 -5.70
N PHE A 31 5.14 -6.69 -5.21
CA PHE A 31 5.85 -7.90 -5.61
C PHE A 31 5.81 -8.10 -7.13
N LEU A 32 4.61 -8.01 -7.73
CA LEU A 32 4.45 -8.17 -9.17
C LEU A 32 5.19 -7.10 -9.96
N VAL A 33 5.09 -5.82 -9.56
CA VAL A 33 5.82 -4.74 -10.23
C VAL A 33 7.33 -4.99 -10.18
N VAL A 34 7.89 -5.30 -9.00
CA VAL A 34 9.33 -5.54 -8.86
C VAL A 34 9.79 -6.71 -9.72
N ILE A 35 9.06 -7.84 -9.72
CA ILE A 35 9.38 -9.02 -10.52
C ILE A 35 9.26 -8.74 -12.02
N VAL A 36 8.20 -8.07 -12.48
CA VAL A 36 8.01 -7.78 -13.91
C VAL A 36 9.13 -6.89 -14.45
N PHE A 37 9.55 -5.87 -13.70
CA PHE A 37 10.68 -5.05 -14.09
C PHE A 37 12.01 -5.81 -14.00
N GLY A 38 12.21 -6.68 -13.00
CA GLY A 38 13.39 -7.54 -12.90
C GLY A 38 13.53 -8.53 -14.07
N MET A 39 12.41 -8.99 -14.63
CA MET A 39 12.38 -9.97 -15.73
C MET A 39 12.08 -9.32 -17.09
N SER A 40 12.13 -7.99 -17.22
CA SER A 40 11.68 -7.30 -18.44
C SER A 40 12.45 -7.72 -19.69
N GLU A 41 13.74 -8.01 -19.57
CA GLU A 41 14.57 -8.50 -20.68
C GLU A 41 14.14 -9.89 -21.12
N GLY A 42 13.89 -10.79 -20.15
CA GLY A 42 13.39 -12.13 -20.41
C GLY A 42 12.01 -12.14 -21.04
N ILE A 43 11.09 -11.31 -20.52
CA ILE A 43 9.75 -11.14 -21.08
C ILE A 43 9.84 -10.67 -22.54
N ARG A 44 10.68 -9.68 -22.84
CA ARG A 44 10.88 -9.18 -24.21
C ARG A 44 11.48 -10.24 -25.13
N ALA A 45 12.52 -10.94 -24.70
CA ALA A 45 13.19 -11.97 -25.50
C ALA A 45 12.24 -13.11 -25.87
N GLN A 46 11.45 -13.58 -24.91
CA GLN A 46 10.48 -14.66 -25.13
C GLN A 46 9.27 -14.18 -25.96
N SER A 47 8.88 -12.92 -25.82
CA SER A 47 7.77 -12.35 -26.60
C SER A 47 8.18 -12.02 -28.04
N ALA A 48 9.47 -11.79 -28.31
CA ALA A 48 9.99 -11.58 -29.66
C ALA A 48 9.91 -12.85 -30.53
N SER A 49 10.10 -14.04 -29.95
CA SER A 49 9.93 -15.31 -30.69
C SER A 49 8.46 -15.57 -31.07
N LEU A 50 7.51 -14.91 -30.40
CA LEU A 50 6.08 -14.94 -30.70
C LEU A 50 5.64 -13.84 -31.69
N GLY A 51 6.55 -12.94 -32.10
CA GLY A 51 6.26 -11.85 -33.04
C GLY A 51 5.52 -10.64 -32.45
N HIS A 52 5.22 -10.61 -31.14
CA HIS A 52 4.39 -9.58 -30.49
C HIS A 52 5.07 -9.02 -29.23
N ALA A 53 6.37 -8.71 -29.32
CA ALA A 53 7.21 -8.39 -28.16
C ALA A 53 6.70 -7.18 -27.35
N ASP A 54 6.37 -6.11 -28.05
CA ASP A 54 5.98 -4.84 -27.42
C ASP A 54 4.60 -4.94 -26.77
N GLU A 55 3.65 -5.57 -27.46
CA GLU A 55 2.27 -5.76 -26.99
C GLU A 55 2.22 -6.62 -25.72
N ILE A 56 2.94 -7.75 -25.72
CA ILE A 56 2.98 -8.65 -24.56
C ILE A 56 3.70 -7.96 -23.40
N SER A 57 4.81 -7.28 -23.65
CA SER A 57 5.55 -6.56 -22.60
C SER A 57 4.70 -5.46 -21.97
N ALA A 58 3.98 -4.68 -22.79
CA ALA A 58 3.07 -3.65 -22.30
C ALA A 58 1.90 -4.25 -21.51
N ALA A 59 1.32 -5.35 -21.97
CA ALA A 59 0.23 -6.04 -21.28
C ALA A 59 0.67 -6.54 -19.89
N VAL A 60 1.86 -7.14 -19.78
CA VAL A 60 2.39 -7.64 -18.50
C VAL A 60 2.65 -6.50 -17.51
N VAL A 61 3.22 -5.39 -17.97
CA VAL A 61 3.41 -4.19 -17.14
C VAL A 61 2.06 -3.62 -16.69
N LEU A 62 1.08 -3.54 -17.59
CA LEU A 62 -0.26 -3.07 -17.26
C LEU A 62 -0.93 -3.96 -16.19
N ILE A 63 -0.79 -5.28 -16.29
CA ILE A 63 -1.30 -6.21 -15.27
C ILE A 63 -0.63 -5.95 -13.92
N ALA A 64 0.70 -5.81 -13.89
CA ALA A 64 1.41 -5.53 -12.64
C ALA A 64 0.97 -4.21 -11.99
N VAL A 65 0.82 -3.15 -12.79
CA VAL A 65 0.36 -1.84 -12.30
C VAL A 65 -1.10 -1.91 -11.83
N THR A 66 -1.99 -2.59 -12.55
CA THR A 66 -3.40 -2.70 -12.12
C THR A 66 -3.54 -3.46 -10.80
N VAL A 67 -2.78 -4.53 -10.58
CA VAL A 67 -2.77 -5.25 -9.30
C VAL A 67 -2.22 -4.36 -8.17
N LEU A 68 -1.22 -3.53 -8.43
CA LEU A 68 -0.76 -2.52 -7.45
C LEU A 68 -1.86 -1.51 -7.10
N LEU A 69 -2.61 -1.04 -8.09
CA LEU A 69 -3.72 -0.11 -7.88
C LEU A 69 -4.88 -0.76 -7.09
N VAL A 70 -5.12 -2.06 -7.22
CA VAL A 70 -6.09 -2.76 -6.36
C VAL A 70 -5.68 -2.65 -4.88
N GLY A 71 -4.38 -2.78 -4.56
CA GLY A 71 -3.87 -2.55 -3.21
C GLY A 71 -4.15 -1.13 -2.70
N VAL A 72 -3.93 -0.13 -3.55
CA VAL A 72 -4.23 1.29 -3.24
C VAL A 72 -5.70 1.51 -2.93
N VAL A 73 -6.60 0.91 -3.70
CA VAL A 73 -8.05 1.02 -3.47
C VAL A 73 -8.42 0.40 -2.12
N GLU A 74 -7.84 -0.75 -1.78
CA GLU A 74 -8.08 -1.40 -0.49
C GLU A 74 -7.60 -0.55 0.69
N VAL A 75 -6.47 0.16 0.55
CA VAL A 75 -6.00 1.15 1.55
C VAL A 75 -7.04 2.25 1.77
N ALA A 76 -7.65 2.78 0.71
CA ALA A 76 -8.68 3.82 0.83
C ALA A 76 -9.96 3.29 1.49
N VAL A 77 -10.37 2.07 1.15
CA VAL A 77 -11.52 1.39 1.77
C VAL A 77 -11.28 1.15 3.26
N ALA A 78 -10.12 0.63 3.64
CA ALA A 78 -9.75 0.43 5.03
C ALA A 78 -9.66 1.76 5.80
N THR A 79 -9.09 2.81 5.19
CA THR A 79 -9.07 4.16 5.79
C THR A 79 -10.48 4.65 6.06
N THR A 80 -11.39 4.48 5.11
CA THR A 80 -12.80 4.87 5.28
C THR A 80 -13.46 4.14 6.44
N ARG A 81 -13.19 2.83 6.60
CA ARG A 81 -13.71 2.02 7.72
C ARG A 81 -13.12 2.48 9.06
N THR A 82 -11.81 2.66 9.15
CA THR A 82 -11.13 3.03 10.40
C THR A 82 -11.55 4.42 10.88
N VAL A 83 -11.67 5.41 9.99
CA VAL A 83 -12.15 6.75 10.37
C VAL A 83 -13.62 6.76 10.77
N ALA A 84 -14.45 5.89 10.18
CA ALA A 84 -15.85 5.75 10.56
C ALA A 84 -16.02 5.24 12.00
N GLN A 85 -15.17 4.31 12.44
CA GLN A 85 -15.18 3.82 13.83
C GLN A 85 -14.73 4.87 14.85
N ARG A 86 -13.93 5.87 14.44
CA ARG A 86 -13.40 6.93 15.31
C ARG A 86 -14.24 8.21 15.30
N THR A 87 -15.48 8.15 14.83
CA THR A 87 -16.34 9.35 14.67
C THR A 87 -16.53 10.11 15.99
N ARG A 88 -16.72 9.42 17.13
CA ARG A 88 -16.88 10.06 18.45
C ARG A 88 -15.62 10.79 18.90
N GLU A 89 -14.44 10.19 18.70
CA GLU A 89 -13.15 10.79 19.04
C GLU A 89 -12.92 12.09 18.24
N LEU A 90 -13.19 12.04 16.93
CA LEU A 90 -13.12 13.21 16.05
C LEU A 90 -14.11 14.30 16.44
N GLY A 91 -15.31 13.90 16.89
CA GLY A 91 -16.33 14.81 17.40
C GLY A 91 -15.89 15.59 18.64
N VAL A 92 -15.19 14.92 19.57
CA VAL A 92 -14.62 15.56 20.76
C VAL A 92 -13.52 16.55 20.37
N LEU A 93 -12.62 16.16 19.45
CA LEU A 93 -11.58 17.06 18.93
C LEU A 93 -12.20 18.31 18.27
N GLY A 94 -13.24 18.12 17.46
CA GLY A 94 -13.97 19.22 16.82
C GLY A 94 -14.72 20.11 17.82
N ALA A 95 -15.32 19.55 18.88
CA ALA A 95 -15.99 20.32 19.93
C ALA A 95 -15.02 21.21 20.72
N ASN A 96 -13.77 20.78 20.85
CA ASN A 96 -12.70 21.55 21.49
C ASN A 96 -12.06 22.61 20.56
N GLY A 97 -12.59 22.81 19.35
CA GLY A 97 -12.11 23.84 18.43
C GLY A 97 -10.80 23.52 17.72
N ILE A 98 -10.36 22.25 17.69
CA ILE A 98 -9.12 21.86 17.02
C ILE A 98 -9.29 22.01 15.50
N PRO A 99 -8.34 22.67 14.81
CA PRO A 99 -8.42 22.82 13.36
C PRO A 99 -8.32 21.47 12.64
N ARG A 100 -9.05 21.35 11.52
CA ARG A 100 -9.15 20.11 10.73
C ARG A 100 -7.83 19.61 10.14
N ALA A 101 -6.92 20.50 9.76
CA ALA A 101 -5.71 20.12 9.03
C ALA A 101 -4.76 19.21 9.85
N PRO A 102 -4.40 19.54 11.11
CA PRO A 102 -3.64 18.62 11.97
C PRO A 102 -4.31 17.26 12.17
N VAL A 103 -5.65 17.23 12.28
CA VAL A 103 -6.41 15.99 12.44
C VAL A 103 -6.30 15.13 11.17
N VAL A 104 -6.46 15.73 9.99
CA VAL A 104 -6.30 15.03 8.71
C VAL A 104 -4.89 14.46 8.56
N VAL A 105 -3.85 15.25 8.86
CA VAL A 105 -2.46 14.78 8.80
C VAL A 105 -2.25 13.59 9.74
N ALA A 106 -2.76 13.66 10.97
CA ALA A 106 -2.66 12.55 11.93
C ALA A 106 -3.37 11.28 11.45
N LEU A 107 -4.52 11.41 10.77
CA LEU A 107 -5.26 10.28 10.21
C LEU A 107 -4.58 9.68 8.97
N LEU A 108 -3.85 10.47 8.18
CA LEU A 108 -3.14 10.00 6.98
C LEU A 108 -1.90 9.15 7.31
N VAL A 109 -1.35 9.24 8.53
CA VAL A 109 -0.20 8.44 8.95
C VAL A 109 -0.49 6.94 8.84
N GLU A 110 -1.69 6.51 9.22
CA GLU A 110 -2.08 5.10 9.25
C GLU A 110 -2.08 4.45 7.85
N PRO A 111 -2.80 4.98 6.83
CA PRO A 111 -2.73 4.41 5.48
C PRO A 111 -1.35 4.50 4.83
N VAL A 112 -0.59 5.57 5.09
CA VAL A 112 0.76 5.72 4.55
C VAL A 112 1.69 4.64 5.09
N ILE A 113 1.63 4.35 6.41
CA ILE A 113 2.41 3.27 7.01
C ILE A 113 1.99 1.92 6.44
N ALA A 114 0.68 1.65 6.30
CA ALA A 114 0.20 0.40 5.71
C ALA A 114 0.72 0.20 4.27
N ALA A 115 0.62 1.25 3.44
CA ALA A 115 1.08 1.21 2.05
C ALA A 115 2.61 1.05 1.96
N LEU A 116 3.37 1.77 2.80
CA LEU A 116 4.82 1.67 2.84
C LEU A 116 5.28 0.27 3.27
N LEU A 117 4.72 -0.27 4.36
CA LEU A 117 5.06 -1.61 4.84
C LEU A 117 4.70 -2.69 3.83
N GLY A 118 3.52 -2.57 3.20
CA GLY A 118 3.11 -3.45 2.11
C GLY A 118 4.08 -3.39 0.94
N ALA A 119 4.37 -2.19 0.43
CA ALA A 119 5.25 -2.01 -0.72
C ALA A 119 6.68 -2.49 -0.47
N VAL A 120 7.27 -2.14 0.68
CA VAL A 120 8.60 -2.58 1.07
C VAL A 120 8.63 -4.09 1.28
N GLY A 121 7.64 -4.65 2.00
CA GLY A 121 7.55 -6.10 2.22
C GLY A 121 7.42 -6.88 0.91
N GLY A 122 6.53 -6.44 0.01
CA GLY A 122 6.35 -7.02 -1.31
C GLY A 122 7.61 -6.92 -2.18
N ALA A 123 8.28 -5.76 -2.18
CA ALA A 123 9.52 -5.56 -2.92
C ALA A 123 10.66 -6.44 -2.40
N VAL A 124 10.85 -6.54 -1.08
CA VAL A 124 11.85 -7.43 -0.48
C VAL A 124 11.59 -8.88 -0.87
N LEU A 125 10.33 -9.35 -0.77
CA LEU A 125 9.96 -10.70 -1.18
C LEU A 125 10.21 -10.93 -2.68
N ALA A 126 9.94 -9.94 -3.53
CA ALA A 126 10.21 -10.02 -4.97
C ALA A 126 11.70 -10.08 -5.29
N VAL A 127 12.52 -9.27 -4.63
CA VAL A 127 13.99 -9.31 -4.81
C VAL A 127 14.52 -10.68 -4.38
N ILE A 128 14.11 -11.19 -3.21
CA ILE A 128 14.52 -12.53 -2.75
C ILE A 128 14.07 -13.60 -3.76
N ALA A 129 12.81 -13.57 -4.19
CA ALA A 129 12.28 -14.53 -5.16
C ALA A 129 13.04 -14.46 -6.49
N GLY A 130 13.29 -13.26 -7.03
CA GLY A 130 14.03 -13.06 -8.27
C GLY A 130 15.47 -13.59 -8.19
N LEU A 131 16.17 -13.31 -7.09
CA LEU A 131 17.53 -13.81 -6.87
C LEU A 131 17.57 -15.34 -6.74
N VAL A 132 16.63 -15.93 -6.00
CA VAL A 132 16.52 -17.39 -5.87
C VAL A 132 16.21 -18.05 -7.21
N LEU A 133 15.24 -17.51 -7.96
CA LEU A 133 14.86 -18.03 -9.27
C LEU A 133 16.03 -17.95 -10.28
N GLY A 134 16.80 -16.87 -10.24
CA GLY A 134 18.02 -16.72 -11.04
C GLY A 134 19.10 -17.73 -10.64
N ALA A 135 19.33 -17.92 -9.33
CA ALA A 135 20.37 -18.82 -8.82
C ALA A 135 20.09 -20.31 -9.10
N VAL A 136 18.82 -20.74 -9.10
CA VAL A 136 18.43 -22.13 -9.36
C VAL A 136 18.31 -22.41 -10.87
N GLY A 137 18.48 -21.41 -11.74
CA GLY A 137 18.43 -21.57 -13.20
C GLY A 137 17.02 -21.73 -13.76
N PHE A 138 15.97 -21.41 -13.00
CA PHE A 138 14.58 -21.44 -13.46
C PHE A 138 14.24 -20.30 -14.44
N VAL A 139 15.09 -19.27 -14.51
CA VAL A 139 14.94 -18.14 -15.43
C VAL A 139 16.15 -18.13 -16.37
N PRO A 140 16.07 -18.77 -17.55
CA PRO A 140 17.21 -18.90 -18.49
C PRO A 140 17.73 -17.56 -19.00
N THR A 141 16.85 -16.57 -19.05
CA THR A 141 17.13 -15.18 -19.46
C THR A 141 17.74 -14.34 -18.34
N GLY A 142 17.85 -14.89 -17.13
CA GLY A 142 18.35 -14.19 -15.95
C GLY A 142 17.36 -13.17 -15.37
N VAL A 143 17.77 -12.56 -14.26
CA VAL A 143 17.02 -11.48 -13.60
C VAL A 143 17.91 -10.24 -13.55
N ALA A 144 17.45 -9.15 -14.14
CA ALA A 144 18.19 -7.91 -14.21
C ALA A 144 18.12 -7.18 -12.86
N ILE A 145 19.26 -7.03 -12.18
CA ILE A 145 19.37 -6.32 -10.89
C ILE A 145 18.90 -4.86 -11.03
N GLY A 146 19.25 -4.20 -12.14
CA GLY A 146 18.77 -2.85 -12.44
C GLY A 146 17.23 -2.77 -12.58
N GLY A 147 16.62 -3.80 -13.17
CA GLY A 147 15.17 -3.94 -13.27
C GLY A 147 14.51 -4.13 -11.89
N LEU A 148 15.07 -4.98 -11.02
CA LEU A 148 14.58 -5.15 -9.65
C LEU A 148 14.65 -3.85 -8.84
N ALA A 149 15.76 -3.11 -8.97
CA ALA A 149 15.94 -1.83 -8.28
C ALA A 149 14.93 -0.78 -8.76
N LEU A 150 14.74 -0.66 -10.08
CA LEU A 150 13.79 0.27 -10.67
C LEU A 150 12.34 -0.10 -10.32
N GLY A 151 11.98 -1.39 -10.42
CA GLY A 151 10.67 -1.88 -10.00
C GLY A 151 10.38 -1.62 -8.53
N THR A 152 11.38 -1.80 -7.66
CA THR A 152 11.27 -1.46 -6.22
C THR A 152 11.00 0.03 -6.01
N ALA A 153 11.76 0.90 -6.68
CA ALA A 153 11.57 2.34 -6.58
C ALA A 153 10.16 2.76 -7.05
N ILE A 154 9.69 2.22 -8.18
CA ILE A 154 8.35 2.48 -8.72
C ILE A 154 7.28 1.98 -7.76
N ALA A 155 7.38 0.74 -7.28
CA ALA A 155 6.38 0.16 -6.38
C ALA A 155 6.23 0.99 -5.10
N VAL A 156 7.33 1.35 -4.44
CA VAL A 156 7.30 2.16 -3.22
C VAL A 156 6.76 3.56 -3.49
N ALA A 157 7.25 4.25 -4.53
CA ALA A 157 6.81 5.60 -4.86
C ALA A 157 5.31 5.64 -5.20
N VAL A 158 4.85 4.74 -6.08
CA VAL A 158 3.44 4.68 -6.49
C VAL A 158 2.55 4.31 -5.31
N SER A 159 2.90 3.31 -4.50
CA SER A 159 2.11 2.94 -3.33
C SER A 159 1.92 4.09 -2.35
N VAL A 160 3.00 4.82 -2.01
CA VAL A 160 2.93 5.93 -1.05
C VAL A 160 2.13 7.11 -1.61
N VAL A 161 2.43 7.53 -2.84
CA VAL A 161 1.73 8.65 -3.49
C VAL A 161 0.26 8.34 -3.67
N ALA A 162 -0.07 7.14 -4.14
CA ALA A 162 -1.44 6.75 -4.38
C ALA A 162 -2.23 6.55 -3.07
N ALA A 163 -1.62 5.97 -2.04
CA ALA A 163 -2.25 5.86 -0.71
C ALA A 163 -2.56 7.23 -0.10
N LEU A 164 -1.63 8.19 -0.21
CA LEU A 164 -1.88 9.58 0.18
C LEU A 164 -3.08 10.14 -0.61
N ALA A 165 -3.00 10.10 -1.94
CA ALA A 165 -4.02 10.69 -2.81
C ALA A 165 -5.42 10.14 -2.56
N THR A 166 -5.56 8.81 -2.42
CA THR A 166 -6.86 8.17 -2.22
C THR A 166 -7.41 8.32 -0.80
N SER A 167 -6.53 8.50 0.19
CA SER A 167 -6.93 8.62 1.61
C SER A 167 -7.25 10.05 2.05
N VAL A 168 -6.84 11.07 1.29
CA VAL A 168 -7.13 12.48 1.63
C VAL A 168 -8.63 12.74 1.70
N VAL A 169 -9.41 12.29 0.72
CA VAL A 169 -10.86 12.54 0.67
C VAL A 169 -11.60 11.96 1.88
N PRO A 170 -11.47 10.65 2.22
CA PRO A 170 -12.19 10.10 3.38
C PRO A 170 -11.74 10.71 4.71
N THR A 171 -10.45 11.00 4.88
CA THR A 171 -9.93 11.62 6.12
C THR A 171 -10.41 13.06 6.29
N TRP A 172 -10.42 13.84 5.20
CA TRP A 172 -10.95 15.21 5.21
C TRP A 172 -12.45 15.24 5.52
N ASN A 173 -13.21 14.34 4.90
CA ASN A 173 -14.65 14.22 5.13
C ASN A 173 -14.95 13.81 6.57
N ALA A 174 -14.16 12.92 7.16
CA ALA A 174 -14.32 12.52 8.56
C ALA A 174 -14.01 13.68 9.52
N ALA A 175 -12.92 14.41 9.29
CA ALA A 175 -12.52 15.56 10.12
C ALA A 175 -13.48 16.77 10.01
N SER A 176 -14.29 16.84 8.94
CA SER A 176 -15.23 17.93 8.70
C SER A 176 -16.65 17.67 9.24
N ARG A 177 -16.91 16.54 9.92
CA ARG A 177 -18.24 16.21 10.44
C ARG A 177 -18.60 17.08 11.65
N PRO A 178 -19.84 17.60 11.75
CA PRO A 178 -20.26 18.42 12.90
C PRO A 178 -20.20 17.66 14.23
N PRO A 179 -19.64 18.26 15.31
CA PRO A 179 -19.48 17.62 16.61
C PRO A 179 -20.77 17.02 17.18
N ILE A 180 -21.89 17.75 17.07
CA ILE A 180 -23.19 17.30 17.57
C ILE A 180 -23.66 16.00 16.93
N ARG A 181 -23.40 15.82 15.62
CA ARG A 181 -23.77 14.60 14.89
C ARG A 181 -22.85 13.45 15.28
N SER A 182 -21.55 13.70 15.41
CA SER A 182 -20.58 12.67 15.80
C SER A 182 -20.72 12.16 17.24
N LEU A 183 -21.30 12.97 18.14
CA LEU A 183 -21.50 12.59 19.54
C LEU A 183 -22.85 11.87 19.77
N SER A 184 -23.84 12.07 18.90
CA SER A 184 -25.17 11.44 19.01
C SER A 184 -25.33 10.15 18.21
N THR A 185 -24.42 9.86 17.26
CA THR A 185 -24.50 8.68 16.37
C THR A 185 -23.44 7.61 16.68
N GLY A 186 -22.75 7.71 17.82
CA GLY A 186 -21.69 6.79 18.24
C GLY A 186 -22.18 5.65 19.13
#